data_AF-A0A972BPL2-F1
#
_entry.id   AF-A0A972BPL2-F1
#
_cell.length_a   1.000
_cell.length_b   1.000
_cell.length_c   1.000
_cell.angle_alpha   90.00
_cell.angle_beta   90.00
_cell.angle_gamma   90.00
#
_symmetry.space_group_name_H-M   'P 1'
#
loop_
_entity.id
_entity.type
_entity.pdbx_description
1 polymer ?
#
loop_
_entity_poly.entity_id
_entity_poly.type
_entity_poly.pdbx_seq_one_letter_code
_entity_poly.pdbx_strand_id
1 'polypeptide(L)'
;MPESLRRIEAVQKFRLASKSAPTRKLAATPTRFHVENMPANEYLIVPKVTSERRIYLPIGFEDSNTFVSDLVFVLPNATLYHFGLLSSLMHNAWMRAVAGRLESRYRYSVGIVYNNFPWPQEPSDTKRQAIENAAQAVLDARALFPESSLADLYDPLTMPPVLLKAHQKLDKAVDAAYGRSFASEADRVAFLFALYGQYVGEGENG
;
A
#
# COMPACT_ATOMS: atom_id res chain seq x y z
N MET A 1 9.38 -19.72 -32.66
CA MET A 1 9.13 -18.36 -32.12
C MET A 1 8.57 -17.31 -33.11
N PRO A 2 7.85 -17.60 -34.22
CA PRO A 2 7.28 -16.54 -35.08
C PRO A 2 6.29 -15.60 -34.38
N GLU A 3 5.47 -16.14 -33.48
CA GLU A 3 4.42 -15.38 -32.78
C GLU A 3 4.99 -14.30 -31.85
N SER A 4 6.08 -14.59 -31.14
CA SER A 4 6.75 -13.63 -30.26
C SER A 4 7.34 -12.45 -31.04
N LEU A 5 7.93 -12.71 -32.21
CA LEU A 5 8.46 -11.66 -33.09
C LEU A 5 7.37 -10.70 -33.56
N ARG A 6 6.20 -11.24 -33.96
CA ARG A 6 5.05 -10.41 -34.36
C ARG A 6 4.59 -9.47 -33.23
N ARG A 7 4.62 -9.93 -31.97
CA ARG A 7 4.28 -9.08 -30.81
C ARG A 7 5.31 -7.98 -30.59
N ILE A 8 6.60 -8.30 -30.70
CA ILE A 8 7.70 -7.33 -30.58
C ILE A 8 7.59 -6.24 -31.65
N GLU A 9 7.35 -6.63 -32.90
CA GLU A 9 7.15 -5.70 -34.02
C GLU A 9 5.94 -4.79 -33.81
N ALA A 10 4.82 -5.34 -33.31
CA ALA A 10 3.62 -4.57 -33.00
C ALA A 10 3.89 -3.52 -31.92
N VAL A 11 4.60 -3.87 -30.84
CA VAL A 11 5.01 -2.94 -29.78
C VAL A 11 5.92 -1.84 -30.35
N GLN A 12 6.91 -2.21 -31.17
CA GLN A 12 7.81 -1.25 -31.80
C GLN A 12 7.04 -0.24 -32.67
N LYS A 13 6.14 -0.73 -33.55
CA LYS A 13 5.32 0.10 -34.43
C LYS A 13 4.44 1.06 -33.62
N PHE A 14 3.78 0.56 -32.58
CA PHE A 14 2.96 1.38 -31.68
C PHE A 14 3.80 2.49 -31.02
N ARG A 15 4.99 2.17 -30.51
CA ARG A 15 5.89 3.14 -29.86
C ARG A 15 6.39 4.21 -30.82
N LEU A 16 6.76 3.85 -32.06
CA LEU A 16 7.20 4.80 -33.09
C LEU A 16 6.11 5.81 -33.49
N ALA A 17 4.84 5.38 -33.49
CA ALA A 17 3.70 6.25 -33.81
C ALA A 17 3.32 7.23 -32.68
N SER A 18 3.93 7.13 -31.49
CA SER A 18 3.59 7.96 -30.34
C SER A 18 4.00 9.43 -30.52
N LYS A 19 3.16 10.35 -30.04
CA LYS A 19 3.49 11.79 -29.95
C LYS A 19 4.55 12.08 -28.87
N SER A 20 4.68 11.21 -27.87
CA SER A 20 5.65 11.34 -26.78
C SER A 20 7.07 10.95 -27.23
N ALA A 21 8.02 11.88 -27.15
CA ALA A 21 9.42 11.61 -27.52
C ALA A 21 10.07 10.49 -26.70
N PRO A 22 9.88 10.40 -25.36
CA PRO A 22 10.34 9.26 -24.57
C PRO A 22 9.78 7.91 -25.06
N THR A 23 8.48 7.87 -25.40
CA THR A 23 7.86 6.63 -25.90
C THR A 23 8.42 6.20 -27.25
N ARG A 24 8.71 7.14 -28.16
CA ARG A 24 9.38 6.83 -29.43
C ARG A 24 10.79 6.27 -29.22
N LYS A 25 11.55 6.82 -28.26
CA LYS A 25 12.90 6.31 -27.93
C LYS A 25 12.87 4.83 -27.50
N LEU A 26 11.83 4.41 -26.79
CA LEU A 26 11.64 3.02 -26.36
C LEU A 26 11.28 2.04 -27.48
N ALA A 27 11.02 2.51 -28.70
CA ALA A 27 10.91 1.63 -29.86
C ALA A 27 12.24 0.91 -30.18
N ALA A 28 13.38 1.42 -29.68
CA ALA A 28 14.67 0.75 -29.78
C ALA A 28 14.80 -0.49 -28.86
N THR A 29 13.97 -0.59 -27.82
CA THR A 29 13.95 -1.70 -26.86
C THR A 29 12.53 -2.29 -26.72
N PRO A 30 11.94 -2.82 -27.82
CA PRO A 30 10.53 -3.23 -27.86
C PRO A 30 10.21 -4.47 -27.00
N THR A 31 11.22 -5.17 -26.49
CA THR A 31 11.12 -6.31 -25.56
C THR A 31 11.11 -5.91 -24.09
N ARG A 32 11.41 -4.65 -23.77
CA ARG A 32 11.50 -4.11 -22.40
C ARG A 32 10.25 -3.29 -22.06
N PHE A 33 9.85 -3.24 -20.79
CA PHE A 33 8.77 -2.35 -20.36
C PHE A 33 9.23 -0.88 -20.37
N HIS A 34 8.28 0.06 -20.32
CA HIS A 34 8.60 1.49 -20.23
C HIS A 34 9.27 1.82 -18.89
N VAL A 35 8.69 1.31 -17.81
CA VAL A 35 9.23 1.40 -16.45
C VAL A 35 9.30 -0.03 -15.93
N GLU A 36 10.45 -0.40 -15.41
CA GLU A 36 10.69 -1.73 -14.84
C GLU A 36 10.91 -1.56 -13.34
N ASN A 37 9.97 -2.08 -12.57
CA ASN A 37 10.06 -2.17 -11.13
C ASN A 37 9.88 -3.64 -10.76
N MET A 38 11.00 -4.36 -10.69
CA MET A 38 11.07 -5.81 -10.55
C MET A 38 12.00 -6.14 -9.38
N PRO A 39 11.49 -6.13 -8.14
CA PRO A 39 12.30 -6.49 -6.97
C PRO A 39 12.83 -7.92 -7.08
N ALA A 40 14.06 -8.14 -6.61
CA ALA A 40 14.68 -9.47 -6.62
C ALA A 40 14.13 -10.39 -5.51
N ASN A 41 13.57 -9.81 -4.45
CA ASN A 41 13.04 -10.50 -3.28
C ASN A 41 11.53 -10.22 -3.14
N GLU A 42 10.89 -10.89 -2.18
CA GLU A 42 9.51 -10.59 -1.78
C GLU A 42 9.31 -9.09 -1.51
N TYR A 43 8.14 -8.59 -1.90
CA TYR A 43 7.79 -7.19 -1.76
C TYR A 43 6.33 -7.02 -1.37
N LEU A 44 6.03 -5.89 -0.72
CA LEU A 44 4.66 -5.51 -0.41
C LEU A 44 4.05 -4.71 -1.57
N ILE A 45 2.85 -5.10 -1.98
CA ILE A 45 2.06 -4.40 -2.99
C ILE A 45 1.00 -3.48 -2.35
N VAL A 46 0.90 -2.28 -2.90
CA VAL A 46 -0.09 -1.27 -2.48
C VAL A 46 -0.89 -0.80 -3.69
N PRO A 47 -2.19 -1.12 -3.80
CA PRO A 47 -2.98 -0.72 -4.97
C PRO A 47 -3.12 0.79 -5.10
N LYS A 48 -2.96 1.31 -6.33
CA LYS A 48 -3.04 2.75 -6.63
C LYS A 48 -4.46 3.28 -6.51
N VAL A 49 -5.46 2.52 -6.96
CA VAL A 49 -6.88 2.94 -6.92
C VAL A 49 -7.72 1.85 -6.28
N THR A 50 -8.47 2.19 -5.22
CA THR A 50 -9.36 1.23 -4.53
C THR A 50 -10.69 1.88 -4.15
N SER A 51 -11.72 1.05 -3.98
CA SER A 51 -13.04 1.54 -3.53
C SER A 51 -12.93 2.17 -2.14
N GLU A 52 -13.56 3.35 -2.03
CA GLU A 52 -13.76 4.14 -0.84
C GLU A 52 -14.68 3.49 0.21
N ARG A 53 -15.42 2.44 -0.17
CA ARG A 53 -16.24 1.67 0.77
C ARG A 53 -15.39 0.83 1.73
N ARG A 54 -14.14 0.51 1.38
CA ARG A 54 -13.29 -0.37 2.18
C ARG A 54 -12.73 0.36 3.40
N ILE A 55 -12.85 -0.28 4.57
CA ILE A 55 -12.32 0.23 5.84
C ILE A 55 -10.78 0.12 5.89
N TYR A 56 -10.21 -0.87 5.21
CA TYR A 56 -8.77 -1.06 5.13
C TYR A 56 -8.37 -1.20 3.66
N LEU A 57 -7.24 -0.61 3.31
CA LEU A 57 -6.61 -0.79 2.01
C LEU A 57 -6.15 -2.25 1.87
N PRO A 58 -6.64 -3.01 0.87
CA PRO A 58 -6.23 -4.39 0.67
C PRO A 58 -4.82 -4.43 0.07
N ILE A 59 -3.82 -4.50 0.95
CA ILE A 59 -2.40 -4.69 0.59
C ILE A 59 -1.95 -6.13 0.90
N GLY A 60 -0.86 -6.59 0.31
CA GLY A 60 -0.35 -7.96 0.49
C GLY A 60 1.09 -8.11 0.02
N PHE A 61 1.69 -9.26 0.32
CA PHE A 61 3.02 -9.62 -0.16
C PHE A 61 2.92 -10.37 -1.49
N GLU A 62 3.92 -10.19 -2.35
CA GLU A 62 4.10 -10.87 -3.63
C GLU A 62 5.57 -11.26 -3.82
N ASP A 63 5.82 -12.32 -4.59
CA ASP A 63 7.16 -12.81 -4.88
C ASP A 63 7.78 -12.21 -6.15
N SER A 64 9.09 -12.38 -6.30
CA SER A 64 9.87 -11.79 -7.40
C SER A 64 9.61 -12.36 -8.79
N ASN A 65 8.84 -13.45 -8.91
CA ASN A 65 8.38 -13.99 -10.19
C ASN A 65 7.12 -13.27 -10.70
N THR A 66 6.42 -12.50 -9.85
CA THR A 66 5.25 -11.72 -10.25
C THR A 66 5.70 -10.37 -10.81
N PHE A 67 5.30 -10.07 -12.05
CA PHE A 67 5.43 -8.72 -12.61
C PHE A 67 4.17 -7.91 -12.33
N VAL A 68 4.37 -6.69 -11.84
CA VAL A 68 3.26 -5.78 -11.52
C VAL A 68 3.10 -4.68 -12.56
N SER A 69 1.86 -4.25 -12.74
CA SER A 69 1.53 -3.07 -13.57
C SER A 69 1.81 -1.77 -12.82
N ASP A 70 1.68 -0.63 -13.50
CA ASP A 70 1.78 0.68 -12.85
C ASP A 70 0.61 0.95 -11.87
N LEU A 71 -0.45 0.14 -11.86
CA LEU A 71 -1.62 0.34 -11.01
C LEU A 71 -1.41 -0.12 -9.56
N VAL A 72 -0.19 -0.55 -9.21
CA VAL A 72 0.22 -0.80 -7.84
C VAL A 72 1.56 -0.10 -7.57
N PHE A 73 1.80 0.21 -6.31
CA PHE A 73 3.12 0.54 -5.79
C PHE A 73 3.74 -0.69 -5.15
N VAL A 74 5.07 -0.70 -5.13
CA VAL A 74 5.88 -1.79 -4.60
C VAL A 74 6.78 -1.24 -3.52
N LEU A 75 6.76 -1.87 -2.35
CA LEU A 75 7.65 -1.59 -1.24
C LEU A 75 8.60 -2.80 -1.08
N PRO A 76 9.83 -2.73 -1.62
CA PRO A 76 10.81 -3.80 -1.46
C PRO A 76 11.31 -3.88 -0.01
N ASN A 77 11.71 -5.07 0.43
CA ASN A 77 12.21 -5.32 1.79
C ASN A 77 11.20 -4.89 2.89
N ALA A 78 9.91 -4.93 2.57
CA ALA A 78 8.87 -4.68 3.54
C ALA A 78 8.87 -5.79 4.60
N THR A 79 8.64 -5.40 5.85
CA THR A 79 8.51 -6.33 6.98
C THR A 79 7.05 -6.41 7.43
N LEU A 80 6.74 -7.35 8.31
CA LEU A 80 5.42 -7.42 8.95
C LEU A 80 5.05 -6.12 9.69
N TYR A 81 6.04 -5.39 10.20
CA TYR A 81 5.83 -4.08 10.80
C TYR A 81 5.29 -3.05 9.80
N HIS A 82 5.87 -3.02 8.58
CA HIS A 82 5.39 -2.16 7.50
C HIS A 82 3.96 -2.56 7.08
N PHE A 83 3.71 -3.85 6.87
CA PHE A 83 2.38 -4.35 6.54
C PHE A 83 1.35 -4.00 7.63
N GLY A 84 1.72 -4.17 8.91
CA GLY A 84 0.86 -3.87 10.05
C GLY A 84 0.46 -2.40 10.12
N LEU A 85 1.42 -1.49 10.01
CA LEU A 85 1.12 -0.06 10.04
C LEU A 85 0.28 0.38 8.84
N LEU A 86 0.62 -0.05 7.63
CA LEU A 86 -0.12 0.32 6.42
C LEU A 86 -1.52 -0.32 6.35
N SER A 87 -1.73 -1.44 7.04
CA SER A 87 -3.02 -2.11 7.18
C SER A 87 -3.87 -1.58 8.34
N SER A 88 -3.38 -0.66 9.15
CA SER A 88 -4.10 -0.15 10.33
C SER A 88 -5.13 0.92 9.99
N LEU A 89 -6.11 1.12 10.88
CA LEU A 89 -7.02 2.27 10.86
C LEU A 89 -6.25 3.60 10.90
N MET A 90 -5.09 3.65 11.57
CA MET A 90 -4.28 4.87 11.65
C MET A 90 -3.81 5.32 10.26
N HIS A 91 -3.19 4.40 9.51
CA HIS A 91 -2.73 4.72 8.16
C HIS A 91 -3.89 4.95 7.19
N ASN A 92 -4.99 4.20 7.33
CA ASN A 92 -6.16 4.38 6.49
C ASN A 92 -6.89 5.71 6.76
N ALA A 93 -6.92 6.18 8.01
CA ALA A 93 -7.41 7.50 8.38
C ALA A 93 -6.57 8.62 7.75
N TRP A 94 -5.24 8.50 7.83
CA TRP A 94 -4.32 9.42 7.15
C TRP A 94 -4.57 9.46 5.64
N MET A 95 -4.56 8.28 5.01
CA MET A 95 -4.79 8.13 3.58
C MET A 95 -6.13 8.77 3.16
N ARG A 96 -7.23 8.54 3.89
CA ARG A 96 -8.52 9.16 3.59
C ARG A 96 -8.50 10.68 3.61
N ALA A 97 -7.74 11.25 4.54
CA ALA A 97 -7.66 12.68 4.76
C ALA A 97 -6.80 13.40 3.71
N VAL A 98 -5.70 12.78 3.26
CA VAL A 98 -4.68 13.45 2.43
C VAL A 98 -4.57 12.94 0.99
N ALA A 99 -5.02 11.71 0.72
CA ALA A 99 -4.88 11.14 -0.62
C ALA A 99 -5.76 11.87 -1.64
N GLY A 100 -5.26 11.96 -2.88
CA GLY A 100 -6.10 12.28 -4.01
C GLY A 100 -7.19 11.23 -4.24
N ARG A 101 -8.15 11.54 -5.11
CA ARG A 101 -9.27 10.65 -5.45
C ARG A 101 -9.44 10.51 -6.95
N LEU A 102 -9.98 9.36 -7.39
CA LEU A 102 -10.55 9.20 -8.72
C LEU A 102 -12.07 9.14 -8.55
N GLU A 103 -12.75 10.23 -8.91
CA GLU A 103 -14.12 10.48 -8.42
C GLU A 103 -14.09 10.46 -6.88
N SER A 104 -14.71 9.47 -6.25
CA SER A 104 -14.68 9.28 -4.79
C SER A 104 -13.69 8.19 -4.33
N ARG A 105 -13.19 7.36 -5.26
CA ARG A 105 -12.30 6.23 -4.99
C ARG A 105 -10.96 6.71 -4.46
N TYR A 106 -10.38 5.98 -3.51
CA TYR A 106 -9.05 6.29 -3.00
C TYR A 106 -8.02 6.18 -4.12
N ARG A 107 -7.18 7.21 -4.27
CA ARG A 107 -6.02 7.18 -5.15
C ARG A 107 -4.75 7.33 -4.33
N TYR A 108 -4.16 6.19 -3.97
CA TYR A 108 -2.92 6.14 -3.20
C TYR A 108 -1.78 6.82 -3.96
N SER A 109 -0.87 7.45 -3.21
CA SER A 109 0.32 8.10 -3.76
C SER A 109 1.45 7.99 -2.74
N VAL A 110 2.61 7.53 -3.19
CA VAL A 110 3.81 7.45 -2.35
C VAL A 110 4.19 8.84 -1.84
N GLY A 111 4.26 9.83 -2.72
CA GLY A 111 4.70 11.19 -2.38
C GLY A 111 3.72 12.02 -1.54
N ILE A 112 2.43 11.65 -1.51
CA ILE A 112 1.40 12.39 -0.76
C ILE A 112 1.03 11.65 0.52
N VAL A 113 0.86 10.33 0.45
CA VAL A 113 0.35 9.52 1.56
C VAL A 113 1.51 8.93 2.35
N TYR A 114 2.31 8.06 1.72
CA TYR A 114 3.33 7.27 2.41
C TYR A 114 4.46 8.14 2.97
N ASN A 115 5.06 8.99 2.13
CA ASN A 115 6.22 9.81 2.50
C ASN A 115 5.88 10.82 3.60
N ASN A 116 4.63 11.27 3.67
CA ASN A 116 4.16 12.24 4.66
C ASN A 116 3.43 11.58 5.83
N PHE A 117 3.32 10.24 5.86
CA PHE A 117 2.65 9.56 6.96
C PHE A 117 3.44 9.75 8.25
N PRO A 118 2.85 10.32 9.32
CA PRO A 118 3.54 10.47 10.59
C PRO A 118 3.67 9.11 11.29
N TRP A 119 4.75 8.38 11.02
CA TRP A 119 5.07 7.10 11.67
C TRP A 119 5.18 7.27 13.18
N PRO A 120 4.89 6.25 14.01
CA PRO A 120 5.07 6.38 15.46
C PRO A 120 6.55 6.64 15.80
N GLN A 121 6.83 7.60 16.69
CA GLN A 121 8.20 7.90 17.13
C GLN A 121 8.74 6.75 17.98
N GLU A 122 9.87 6.18 17.55
CA GLU A 122 10.66 5.18 18.28
C GLU A 122 9.84 4.18 19.13
N PRO A 123 8.93 3.39 18.53
CA PRO A 123 8.23 2.38 19.30
C PRO A 123 9.23 1.36 19.84
N SER A 124 9.07 1.02 21.12
CA SER A 124 9.88 -0.01 21.78
C SER A 124 9.75 -1.35 21.03
N ASP A 125 10.76 -2.21 21.17
CA ASP A 125 10.77 -3.53 20.53
C ASP A 125 9.53 -4.35 20.86
N THR A 126 9.04 -4.27 22.10
CA THR A 126 7.78 -4.90 22.51
C THR A 126 6.58 -4.42 21.70
N LYS A 127 6.50 -3.11 21.42
CA LYS A 127 5.41 -2.53 20.62
C LYS A 127 5.55 -2.91 19.15
N ARG A 128 6.78 -2.91 18.60
CA ARG A 128 7.06 -3.38 17.23
C ARG A 128 6.64 -4.84 17.06
N GLN A 129 7.07 -5.70 17.97
CA GLN A 129 6.71 -7.13 17.95
C GLN A 129 5.20 -7.35 18.09
N ALA A 130 4.51 -6.55 18.91
CA ALA A 130 3.06 -6.63 19.03
C ALA A 130 2.35 -6.30 17.71
N ILE A 131 2.83 -5.29 16.98
CA ILE A 131 2.33 -4.95 15.64
C ILE A 131 2.61 -6.08 14.66
N GLU A 132 3.82 -6.64 14.65
CA GLU A 132 4.21 -7.74 13.76
C GLU A 132 3.38 -9.01 14.00
N ASN A 133 3.15 -9.36 15.26
CA ASN A 133 2.32 -10.51 15.62
C ASN A 133 0.86 -10.30 15.20
N ALA A 134 0.33 -9.08 15.37
CA ALA A 134 -1.03 -8.76 14.94
C ALA A 134 -1.15 -8.70 13.41
N ALA A 135 -0.12 -8.21 12.73
CA ALA A 135 0.01 -8.23 11.27
C ALA A 135 -0.01 -9.67 10.73
N GLN A 136 0.76 -10.58 11.33
CA GLN A 136 0.74 -11.99 10.96
C GLN A 136 -0.66 -12.59 11.16
N ALA A 137 -1.33 -12.28 12.26
CA ALA A 137 -2.70 -12.77 12.50
C ALA A 137 -3.71 -12.26 11.45
N VAL A 138 -3.50 -11.10 10.83
CA VAL A 138 -4.31 -10.63 9.70
C VAL A 138 -4.07 -11.49 8.47
N LEU A 139 -2.81 -11.84 8.16
CA LEU A 139 -2.46 -12.73 7.06
C LEU A 139 -3.02 -14.13 7.28
N ASP A 140 -2.85 -14.68 8.49
CA ASP A 140 -3.39 -15.99 8.87
C ASP A 140 -4.92 -16.03 8.74
N ALA A 141 -5.61 -14.95 9.17
CA ALA A 141 -7.06 -14.85 9.03
C ALA A 141 -7.52 -14.82 7.57
N ARG A 142 -6.75 -14.22 6.65
CA ARG A 142 -7.03 -14.27 5.20
C ARG A 142 -6.83 -15.68 4.66
N ALA A 143 -5.78 -16.38 5.09
CA ALA A 143 -5.43 -17.73 4.62
C ALA A 143 -6.51 -18.79 4.94
N LEU A 144 -7.41 -18.53 5.88
CA LEU A 144 -8.57 -19.38 6.16
C LEU A 144 -9.61 -19.40 5.02
N PHE A 145 -9.50 -18.50 4.03
CA PHE A 145 -10.47 -18.34 2.94
C PHE A 145 -9.78 -18.38 1.56
N PRO A 146 -9.19 -19.53 1.16
CA PRO A 146 -8.37 -19.63 -0.06
C PRO A 146 -9.15 -19.34 -1.36
N GLU A 147 -10.47 -19.58 -1.36
CA GLU A 147 -11.35 -19.34 -2.52
C GLU A 147 -11.89 -17.89 -2.59
N SER A 148 -11.61 -17.05 -1.59
CA SER A 148 -12.09 -15.66 -1.53
C SER A 148 -11.02 -14.70 -2.03
N SER A 149 -11.42 -13.75 -2.88
CA SER A 149 -10.51 -12.67 -3.27
C SER A 149 -10.32 -11.66 -2.14
N LEU A 150 -9.26 -10.85 -2.21
CA LEU A 150 -9.13 -9.70 -1.30
C LEU A 150 -10.31 -8.71 -1.43
N ALA A 151 -10.99 -8.68 -2.58
CA ALA A 151 -12.18 -7.84 -2.72
C ALA A 151 -13.33 -8.36 -1.83
N ASP A 152 -13.54 -9.68 -1.78
CA ASP A 152 -14.58 -10.32 -0.97
C ASP A 152 -14.26 -10.22 0.52
N LEU A 153 -12.99 -10.43 0.89
CA LEU A 153 -12.54 -10.36 2.28
C LEU A 153 -12.59 -8.95 2.88
N TYR A 154 -12.57 -7.91 2.04
CA TYR A 154 -12.54 -6.51 2.46
C TYR A 154 -13.77 -5.69 2.04
N ASP A 155 -14.82 -6.31 1.49
CA ASP A 155 -16.13 -5.63 1.42
C ASP A 155 -16.73 -5.57 2.84
N PRO A 156 -17.16 -4.38 3.32
CA PRO A 156 -17.72 -4.23 4.66
C PRO A 156 -18.89 -5.15 4.99
N LEU A 157 -19.64 -5.63 3.98
CA LEU A 157 -20.80 -6.49 4.18
C LEU A 157 -20.43 -7.98 4.29
N THR A 158 -19.28 -8.39 3.75
CA THR A 158 -18.86 -9.80 3.68
C THR A 158 -17.57 -10.08 4.45
N MET A 159 -16.88 -9.06 4.97
CA MET A 159 -15.64 -9.24 5.74
C MET A 159 -15.83 -10.26 6.86
N PRO A 160 -15.09 -11.38 6.86
CA PRO A 160 -15.25 -12.40 7.88
C PRO A 160 -14.97 -11.85 9.29
N PRO A 161 -15.77 -12.23 10.31
CA PRO A 161 -15.57 -11.75 11.68
C PRO A 161 -14.17 -12.05 12.25
N VAL A 162 -13.53 -13.14 11.81
CA VAL A 162 -12.15 -13.49 12.21
C VAL A 162 -11.14 -12.47 11.69
N LEU A 163 -11.30 -12.01 10.44
CA LEU A 163 -10.44 -10.99 9.83
C LEU A 163 -10.68 -9.62 10.48
N LEU A 164 -11.94 -9.26 10.72
CA LEU A 164 -12.26 -8.02 11.44
C LEU A 164 -11.64 -7.99 12.84
N LYS A 165 -11.72 -9.10 13.59
CA LYS A 165 -11.09 -9.23 14.91
C LYS A 165 -9.57 -9.13 14.85
N ALA A 166 -8.94 -9.65 13.80
CA ALA A 166 -7.50 -9.52 13.59
C ALA A 166 -7.10 -8.05 13.39
N HIS A 167 -7.82 -7.31 12.54
CA HIS A 167 -7.60 -5.87 12.36
C HIS A 167 -7.82 -5.07 13.64
N GLN A 168 -8.88 -5.35 14.40
CA GLN A 168 -9.11 -4.67 15.68
C GLN A 168 -7.97 -4.88 16.70
N LYS A 169 -7.30 -6.04 16.67
CA LYS A 169 -6.09 -6.28 17.48
C LYS A 169 -4.90 -5.49 16.95
N LEU A 170 -4.72 -5.47 15.63
CA LEU A 170 -3.68 -4.68 14.97
C LEU A 170 -3.83 -3.19 15.28
N ASP A 171 -5.04 -2.64 15.17
CA ASP A 171 -5.33 -1.25 15.48
C ASP A 171 -5.00 -0.90 16.92
N LYS A 172 -5.34 -1.78 17.88
CA LYS A 172 -4.96 -1.57 19.29
C LYS A 172 -3.45 -1.55 19.49
N ALA A 173 -2.71 -2.42 18.80
CA ALA A 173 -1.25 -2.44 18.87
C ALA A 173 -0.63 -1.18 18.25
N VAL A 174 -1.17 -0.72 17.12
CA VAL A 174 -0.74 0.52 16.46
C VAL A 174 -1.08 1.75 17.28
N ASP A 175 -2.32 1.87 17.78
CA ASP A 175 -2.73 2.96 18.67
C ASP A 175 -1.79 3.04 19.91
N ALA A 176 -1.46 1.90 20.51
CA ALA A 176 -0.49 1.83 21.61
C ALA A 176 0.95 2.25 21.20
N ALA A 177 1.35 2.04 19.94
CA ALA A 177 2.60 2.57 19.39
C ALA A 177 2.62 4.10 19.31
N TYR A 178 1.47 4.73 19.06
CA TYR A 178 1.27 6.18 19.16
C TYR A 178 1.02 6.68 20.60
N GLY A 179 1.03 5.78 21.59
CA GLY A 179 0.99 6.13 23.01
C GLY A 179 -0.41 6.45 23.56
N ARG A 180 -1.48 6.24 22.79
CA ARG A 180 -2.86 6.48 23.26
C ARG A 180 -3.89 5.68 22.46
N SER A 181 -5.09 5.54 23.00
CA SER A 181 -6.27 5.10 22.26
C SER A 181 -6.94 6.28 21.55
N PHE A 182 -7.73 5.95 20.52
CA PHE A 182 -8.46 6.94 19.73
C PHE A 182 -9.95 6.60 19.67
N ALA A 183 -10.80 7.59 19.91
CA ALA A 183 -12.24 7.39 19.99
C ALA A 183 -12.92 7.32 18.61
N SER A 184 -12.31 7.92 17.58
CA SER A 184 -12.89 8.01 16.24
C SER A 184 -11.82 8.19 15.16
N GLU A 185 -12.22 8.13 13.89
CA GLU A 185 -11.34 8.49 12.77
C GLU A 185 -10.93 9.97 12.84
N ALA A 186 -11.83 10.88 13.21
CA ALA A 186 -11.54 12.31 13.35
C ALA A 186 -10.48 12.59 14.44
N ASP A 187 -10.53 11.86 15.56
CA ASP A 187 -9.52 11.93 16.63
C ASP A 187 -8.14 11.46 16.12
N ARG A 188 -8.09 10.37 15.33
CA ARG A 188 -6.85 9.92 14.68
C ARG A 188 -6.29 10.96 13.72
N VAL A 189 -7.13 11.53 12.86
CA VAL A 189 -6.71 12.54 11.86
C VAL A 189 -6.16 13.78 12.56
N ALA A 190 -6.87 14.31 13.56
CA ALA A 190 -6.43 15.49 14.30
C ALA A 190 -5.07 15.27 14.98
N PHE A 191 -4.89 14.11 15.61
CA PHE A 191 -3.61 13.72 16.22
C PHE A 191 -2.48 13.60 15.17
N LEU A 192 -2.73 12.94 14.04
CA LEU A 192 -1.73 12.78 12.99
C LEU A 192 -1.31 14.11 12.37
N PHE A 193 -2.24 15.06 12.17
CA PHE A 193 -1.87 16.40 11.70
C PHE A 193 -1.00 17.17 12.70
N ALA A 194 -1.29 17.04 14.00
CA ALA A 194 -0.44 17.63 15.03
C ALA A 194 0.96 17.00 15.04
N LEU A 195 1.05 15.67 14.93
CA LEU A 195 2.32 14.93 14.86
C LEU A 195 3.10 15.26 13.59
N TYR A 196 2.42 15.37 12.45
CA TYR A 196 3.03 15.81 11.19
C TYR A 196 3.68 17.19 11.33
N GLY A 197 2.98 18.14 11.98
CA GLY A 197 3.51 19.48 12.23
C GLY A 197 4.79 19.47 13.08
N GLN A 198 4.90 18.56 14.04
CA GLN A 198 6.12 18.37 14.82
C GLN A 198 7.28 17.88 13.95
N TYR A 199 7.03 16.89 13.07
CA TYR A 199 8.09 16.32 12.22
C TYR A 199 8.61 17.32 11.19
N VAL A 200 7.73 18.15 10.63
CA VAL A 200 8.13 19.21 9.69
C VAL A 200 8.84 20.35 10.41
N GLY A 201 8.36 20.76 11.59
CA GLY A 201 8.99 21.84 12.37
C GLY A 201 10.36 21.48 12.96
N GLU A 202 10.62 20.21 13.22
CA GLU A 202 11.95 19.71 13.61
C GLU A 202 12.94 19.70 12.42
N GLY A 203 12.46 19.54 11.20
CA GLY A 203 13.27 19.55 9.97
C GLY A 203 13.76 20.93 9.51
N GLU A 204 13.17 22.03 10.02
CA GLU A 204 13.59 23.40 9.70
C GLU A 204 14.67 23.94 10.67
N ASN A 205 14.95 23.23 11.77
CA ASN A 205 15.92 23.63 12.80
C ASN A 205 17.21 22.77 12.82
N GLY A 206 17.46 21.98 11.77
CA GLY A 206 18.60 21.07 11.65
C GLY A 206 19.56 21.41 10.51
#